data_AF-A0A2D9IAS6-F1
#
_entry.id   AF-A0A2D9IAS6-F1
#
_cell.length_a   1.000
_cell.length_b   1.000
_cell.length_c   1.000
_cell.angle_alpha   90.00
_cell.angle_beta   90.00
_cell.angle_gamma   90.00
#
_symmetry.space_group_name_H-M   'P 1'
#
loop_
_entity.id
_entity.type
_entity.pdbx_description
1 polymer ?
#
loop_
_entity_poly.entity_id
_entity_poly.type
_entity_poly.pdbx_seq_one_letter_code
_entity_poly.pdbx_strand_id
1 'polypeptide(L)'
;MMEIWRNEDGKIHRDHGPAITVYAPDTGTVIGREWYRDGKVHREDGPALESHKPGKIKYVWWINGIIVRPGHGPAMYSVCPETGVIIGETWLVDQEMHREDGPAGIIRDPTTGNVIVEEWCRSDKLHRADGPAIVERDRLTGEITSERYFLEGKEVFPPGKEFTLEPGEGVR
;
A
#
# COMPACT_ATOMS: atom_id res chain seq x y z
N MET A 1 -5.01 -21.57 -15.67
CA MET A 1 -5.07 -22.85 -14.91
C MET A 1 -4.76 -22.54 -13.45
N MET A 2 -5.18 -23.36 -12.49
CA MET A 2 -4.75 -23.22 -11.09
C MET A 2 -4.48 -24.58 -10.45
N GLU A 3 -3.54 -24.59 -9.52
CA GLU A 3 -3.25 -25.70 -8.63
C GLU A 3 -3.74 -25.32 -7.23
N ILE A 4 -4.51 -26.20 -6.58
CA ILE A 4 -5.06 -25.96 -5.23
C ILE A 4 -4.74 -27.15 -4.32
N TRP A 5 -4.20 -26.86 -3.14
CA TRP A 5 -3.91 -27.82 -2.08
C TRP A 5 -4.95 -27.70 -0.96
N ARG A 6 -5.41 -28.86 -0.48
CA ARG A 6 -6.39 -28.96 0.61
C ARG A 6 -5.93 -29.97 1.64
N ASN A 7 -6.28 -29.76 2.90
CA ASN A 7 -6.09 -30.74 3.98
C ASN A 7 -7.19 -31.81 3.97
N GLU A 8 -7.15 -32.75 4.93
CA GLU A 8 -8.11 -33.85 5.07
C GLU A 8 -9.56 -33.37 5.27
N ASP A 9 -9.75 -32.21 5.89
CA ASP A 9 -11.06 -31.56 6.07
C ASP A 9 -11.57 -30.83 4.80
N GLY A 10 -10.79 -30.86 3.71
CA GLY A 10 -11.09 -30.16 2.47
C GLY A 10 -10.84 -28.65 2.50
N LYS A 11 -10.25 -28.10 3.57
CA LYS A 11 -9.88 -26.68 3.69
C LYS A 11 -8.61 -26.41 2.88
N ILE A 12 -8.52 -25.24 2.25
CA ILE A 12 -7.31 -24.82 1.52
C ILE A 12 -6.16 -24.70 2.53
N HIS A 13 -5.09 -25.47 2.32
CA HIS A 13 -4.00 -25.61 3.30
C HIS A 13 -2.75 -26.14 2.60
N ARG A 14 -1.58 -25.58 2.92
CA ARG A 14 -0.28 -26.20 2.61
C ARG A 14 0.82 -25.74 3.57
N ASP A 15 1.53 -26.67 4.21
CA ASP A 15 2.62 -26.34 5.15
C ASP A 15 3.87 -25.76 4.45
N HIS A 16 4.21 -26.31 3.29
CA HIS A 16 5.50 -26.06 2.63
C HIS A 16 5.33 -25.57 1.20
N GLY A 17 4.75 -24.38 1.05
CA GLY A 17 4.59 -23.71 -0.24
C GLY A 17 3.23 -23.02 -0.39
N PRO A 18 2.96 -22.43 -1.56
CA PRO A 18 1.65 -21.85 -1.83
C PRO A 18 0.58 -22.95 -1.87
N ALA A 19 -0.54 -22.68 -1.21
CA ALA A 19 -1.71 -23.56 -1.28
C ALA A 19 -2.49 -23.33 -2.57
N ILE A 20 -2.37 -22.15 -3.18
CA ILE A 20 -2.91 -21.86 -4.51
C ILE A 20 -1.80 -21.31 -5.39
N THR A 21 -1.62 -21.90 -6.57
CA THR A 21 -0.77 -21.34 -7.63
C THR A 21 -1.64 -21.09 -8.86
N VAL A 22 -1.60 -19.86 -9.40
CA VAL A 22 -2.36 -19.45 -10.57
C VAL A 22 -1.43 -19.29 -11.76
N TYR A 23 -1.82 -19.84 -12.90
CA TYR A 23 -1.05 -19.83 -14.14
C TYR A 23 -1.78 -19.09 -15.25
N ALA A 24 -1.02 -18.27 -15.98
CA ALA A 24 -1.46 -17.59 -17.19
C ALA A 24 -1.97 -18.64 -18.22
N PRO A 25 -3.18 -18.48 -18.79
CA PRO A 25 -3.76 -19.48 -19.69
C PRO A 25 -2.96 -19.72 -20.97
N ASP A 26 -2.30 -18.68 -21.47
CA ASP A 26 -1.59 -18.63 -22.74
C ASP A 26 -0.14 -19.13 -22.65
N THR A 27 0.57 -18.76 -21.60
CA THR A 27 2.01 -19.04 -21.44
C THR A 27 2.30 -20.13 -20.42
N GLY A 28 1.35 -20.46 -19.53
CA GLY A 28 1.57 -21.36 -18.41
C GLY A 28 2.50 -20.79 -17.34
N THR A 29 2.86 -19.51 -17.39
CA THR A 29 3.69 -18.86 -16.38
C THR A 29 2.89 -18.62 -15.10
N VAL A 30 3.56 -18.64 -13.94
CA VAL A 30 2.93 -18.36 -12.64
C VAL A 30 2.62 -16.86 -12.54
N ILE A 31 1.35 -16.53 -12.33
CA ILE A 31 0.87 -15.14 -12.16
C ILE A 31 0.25 -14.88 -10.79
N GLY A 32 0.17 -15.90 -9.94
CA GLY A 32 -0.35 -15.76 -8.60
C GLY A 32 0.11 -16.87 -7.68
N ARG A 33 0.38 -16.54 -6.43
CA ARG A 33 0.63 -17.49 -5.34
C ARG A 33 -0.07 -17.01 -4.09
N GLU A 34 -0.77 -17.92 -3.43
CA GLU A 34 -1.44 -17.65 -2.16
C GLU A 34 -1.12 -18.75 -1.14
N TRP A 35 -0.84 -18.35 0.09
CA TRP A 35 -0.50 -19.25 1.19
C TRP A 35 -1.67 -19.31 2.17
N TYR A 36 -2.06 -20.53 2.52
CA TYR A 36 -3.18 -20.79 3.44
C TYR A 36 -2.79 -21.82 4.49
N ARG A 37 -3.29 -21.61 5.71
CA ARG A 37 -3.28 -22.56 6.83
C ARG A 37 -4.72 -22.71 7.31
N ASP A 38 -5.25 -23.93 7.21
CA ASP A 38 -6.61 -24.31 7.64
C ASP A 38 -7.72 -23.41 7.11
N GLY A 39 -7.64 -23.08 5.81
CA GLY A 39 -8.63 -22.26 5.11
C GLY A 39 -8.47 -20.76 5.32
N LYS A 40 -7.48 -20.30 6.09
CA LYS A 40 -7.17 -18.87 6.28
C LYS A 40 -5.89 -18.49 5.55
N VAL A 41 -5.88 -17.33 4.90
CA VAL A 41 -4.66 -16.77 4.29
C VAL A 41 -3.62 -16.54 5.38
N HIS A 42 -2.43 -17.13 5.23
CA HIS A 42 -1.44 -17.16 6.29
C HIS A 42 -0.03 -17.43 5.75
N ARG A 43 0.95 -16.62 6.16
CA ARG A 43 2.38 -16.91 6.01
C ARG A 43 3.22 -16.11 7.01
N GLU A 44 4.16 -16.77 7.70
CA GLU A 44 5.04 -16.13 8.69
C GLU A 44 6.30 -15.52 8.06
N ASP A 45 6.93 -16.23 7.12
CA ASP A 45 8.26 -15.86 6.58
C ASP A 45 8.22 -14.99 5.31
N GLY A 46 7.05 -14.46 4.93
CA GLY A 46 6.91 -13.69 3.70
C GLY A 46 5.49 -13.29 3.38
N PRO A 47 5.26 -12.70 2.19
CA PRO A 47 3.92 -12.32 1.78
C PRO A 47 3.07 -13.56 1.56
N ALA A 48 1.86 -13.53 2.10
CA ALA A 48 0.88 -14.61 1.95
C ALA A 48 0.10 -14.51 0.63
N LEU A 49 0.25 -13.40 -0.10
CA LEU A 49 -0.27 -13.22 -1.45
C LEU A 49 0.78 -12.56 -2.33
N GLU A 50 0.97 -13.13 -3.51
CA GLU A 50 1.74 -12.59 -4.63
C GLU A 50 0.85 -12.60 -5.86
N SER A 51 0.68 -11.46 -6.54
CA SER A 51 -0.16 -11.33 -7.74
C SER A 51 0.57 -10.55 -8.82
N HIS A 52 0.66 -11.12 -10.02
CA HIS A 52 1.30 -10.54 -11.19
C HIS A 52 0.21 -10.08 -12.14
N LYS A 53 0.18 -8.77 -12.40
CA LYS A 53 -0.70 -8.15 -13.39
C LYS A 53 0.17 -7.31 -14.32
N PRO A 54 -0.31 -6.98 -15.54
CA PRO A 54 0.42 -6.08 -16.43
C PRO A 54 0.87 -4.80 -15.70
N GLY A 55 2.17 -4.50 -15.75
CA GLY A 55 2.79 -3.34 -15.11
C GLY A 55 2.89 -3.36 -13.59
N LYS A 56 2.49 -4.45 -12.90
CA LYS A 56 2.48 -4.49 -11.42
C LYS A 56 2.52 -5.90 -10.84
N ILE A 57 3.50 -6.16 -9.99
CA ILE A 57 3.50 -7.30 -9.05
C ILE A 57 3.14 -6.78 -7.67
N LYS A 58 2.15 -7.40 -7.01
CA LYS A 58 1.68 -7.02 -5.67
C LYS A 58 2.01 -8.10 -4.66
N TYR A 59 2.48 -7.69 -3.48
CA TYR A 59 2.77 -8.53 -2.34
C TYR A 59 1.97 -8.07 -1.12
N VAL A 60 1.33 -9.00 -0.41
CA VAL A 60 0.54 -8.69 0.80
C VAL A 60 0.84 -9.71 1.88
N TRP A 61 1.08 -9.22 3.10
CA TRP A 61 1.30 -10.05 4.27
C TRP A 61 -0.02 -10.34 4.98
N TRP A 62 -0.27 -11.62 5.27
CA TRP A 62 -1.42 -12.05 6.07
C TRP A 62 -0.98 -13.11 7.07
N ILE A 63 -1.47 -13.01 8.29
CA ILE A 63 -1.31 -14.03 9.33
C ILE A 63 -2.70 -14.36 9.87
N ASN A 64 -3.11 -15.62 9.70
CA ASN A 64 -4.40 -16.13 10.19
C ASN A 64 -5.62 -15.31 9.71
N GLY A 65 -5.57 -14.81 8.48
CA GLY A 65 -6.64 -14.00 7.88
C GLY A 65 -6.65 -12.54 8.32
N ILE A 66 -5.61 -12.06 9.00
CA ILE A 66 -5.42 -10.64 9.34
C ILE A 66 -4.27 -10.08 8.52
N ILE A 67 -4.45 -8.91 7.89
CA ILE A 67 -3.36 -8.22 7.19
C ILE A 67 -2.40 -7.67 8.24
N VAL A 68 -1.20 -8.24 8.31
CA VAL A 68 -0.16 -7.82 9.24
C VAL A 68 1.19 -8.29 8.73
N ARG A 69 2.21 -7.42 8.81
CA ARG A 69 3.60 -7.79 8.53
C ARG A 69 4.40 -7.77 9.83
N PRO A 70 4.98 -8.91 10.26
CA PRO A 70 5.97 -8.90 11.33
C PRO A 70 7.15 -7.98 10.99
N GLY A 71 7.49 -7.07 11.90
CA GLY A 71 8.55 -6.06 11.73
C GLY A 71 8.04 -4.68 11.32
N HIS A 72 8.95 -3.76 10.96
CA HIS A 72 8.65 -2.34 10.69
C HIS A 72 8.37 -2.03 9.20
N GLY A 73 8.21 -3.06 8.36
CA GLY A 73 8.00 -2.92 6.92
C GLY A 73 6.52 -2.72 6.53
N PRO A 74 6.24 -2.35 5.27
CA PRO A 74 4.86 -2.16 4.81
C PRO A 74 4.11 -3.48 4.73
N ALA A 75 2.83 -3.48 5.15
CA ALA A 75 1.94 -4.65 5.08
C ALA A 75 1.59 -5.06 3.64
N MET A 76 1.74 -4.12 2.71
CA MET A 76 1.55 -4.31 1.29
C MET A 76 2.59 -3.51 0.52
N TYR A 77 3.17 -4.09 -0.53
CA TYR A 77 3.88 -3.30 -1.52
C TYR A 77 3.65 -3.81 -2.93
N SER A 78 4.06 -3.02 -3.90
CA SER A 78 3.97 -3.34 -5.31
C SER A 78 5.23 -2.94 -6.06
N VAL A 79 5.56 -3.71 -7.09
CA VAL A 79 6.78 -3.59 -7.89
C VAL A 79 6.40 -3.47 -9.36
N CYS A 80 7.08 -2.61 -10.11
CA CYS A 80 7.03 -2.59 -11.57
C CYS A 80 7.87 -3.76 -12.09
N PRO A 81 7.29 -4.77 -12.76
CA PRO A 81 8.04 -5.94 -13.22
C PRO A 81 9.09 -5.59 -14.29
N GLU A 82 8.88 -4.53 -15.05
CA GLU A 82 9.78 -4.10 -16.13
C GLU A 82 11.07 -3.46 -15.59
N THR A 83 11.00 -2.73 -14.47
CA THR A 83 12.14 -1.97 -13.92
C THR A 83 12.64 -2.49 -12.57
N GLY A 84 11.84 -3.30 -11.88
CA GLY A 84 12.11 -3.75 -10.51
C GLY A 84 11.86 -2.69 -9.43
N VAL A 85 11.40 -1.49 -9.80
CA VAL A 85 11.13 -0.40 -8.85
C VAL A 85 9.92 -0.74 -7.97
N ILE A 86 10.04 -0.51 -6.65
CA ILE A 86 8.89 -0.54 -5.74
C ILE A 86 8.02 0.69 -6.02
N ILE A 87 6.86 0.49 -6.65
CA ILE A 87 5.96 1.57 -7.08
C ILE A 87 4.90 1.92 -6.05
N GLY A 88 4.71 1.10 -5.02
CA GLY A 88 3.73 1.37 -3.99
C GLY A 88 4.06 0.66 -2.69
N GLU A 89 3.88 1.33 -1.56
CA GLU A 89 4.00 0.76 -0.21
C GLU A 89 2.86 1.27 0.67
N THR A 90 2.33 0.39 1.52
CA THR A 90 1.26 0.74 2.47
C THR A 90 1.52 0.11 3.82
N TRP A 91 1.49 0.94 4.85
CA TRP A 91 1.56 0.55 6.26
C TRP A 91 0.16 0.53 6.86
N LEU A 92 -0.10 -0.51 7.65
CA LEU A 92 -1.38 -0.70 8.32
C LEU A 92 -1.12 -0.96 9.81
N VAL A 93 -1.96 -0.40 10.67
CA VAL A 93 -2.09 -0.74 12.09
C VAL A 93 -3.55 -1.14 12.29
N ASP A 94 -3.78 -2.30 12.92
CA ASP A 94 -5.13 -2.85 13.11
C ASP A 94 -5.98 -2.94 11.82
N GLN A 95 -5.29 -3.20 10.69
CA GLN A 95 -5.84 -3.26 9.32
C GLN A 95 -6.31 -1.92 8.73
N GLU A 96 -6.08 -0.81 9.44
CA GLU A 96 -6.32 0.55 8.97
C GLU A 96 -4.99 1.20 8.52
N MET A 97 -5.02 2.02 7.48
CA MET A 97 -3.86 2.76 6.99
C MET A 97 -3.35 3.73 8.04
N HIS A 98 -2.15 3.44 8.54
CA HIS A 98 -1.54 4.17 9.64
C HIS A 98 -0.04 3.87 9.73
N ARG A 99 0.73 4.91 10.01
CA ARG A 99 2.13 4.84 10.42
C ARG A 99 2.48 6.04 11.32
N GLU A 100 3.13 5.79 12.45
CA GLU A 100 3.53 6.86 13.40
C GLU A 100 4.72 7.68 12.88
N ASP A 101 5.74 7.01 12.35
CA ASP A 101 7.04 7.64 12.04
C ASP A 101 7.24 7.97 10.55
N GLY A 102 6.17 8.13 9.79
CA GLY A 102 6.28 8.43 8.35
C GLY A 102 4.97 8.27 7.59
N PRO A 103 5.02 8.37 6.25
CA PRO A 103 3.83 8.19 5.43
C PRO A 103 3.33 6.75 5.51
N ALA A 104 2.02 6.62 5.66
CA ALA A 104 1.32 5.34 5.63
C ALA A 104 1.14 4.83 4.20
N GLY A 105 1.21 5.72 3.20
CA GLY A 105 1.17 5.39 1.77
C GLY A 105 2.30 6.06 1.02
N ILE A 106 3.01 5.31 0.17
CA ILE A 106 4.05 5.85 -0.70
C ILE A 106 3.82 5.32 -2.10
N ILE A 107 3.87 6.20 -3.10
CA ILE A 107 3.80 5.85 -4.53
C ILE A 107 5.05 6.39 -5.22
N ARG A 108 5.66 5.57 -6.10
CA ARG A 108 6.83 5.95 -6.89
C ARG A 108 6.56 5.81 -8.38
N ASP A 109 7.21 6.66 -9.17
CA ASP A 109 7.23 6.50 -10.62
C ASP A 109 7.96 5.21 -11.01
N PRO A 110 7.37 4.36 -11.87
CA PRO A 110 7.95 3.08 -12.25
C PRO A 110 9.28 3.19 -12.99
N THR A 111 9.56 4.32 -13.65
CA THR A 111 10.74 4.50 -14.50
C THR A 111 11.87 5.18 -13.76
N THR A 112 11.59 6.28 -13.05
CA THR A 112 12.63 7.04 -12.33
C THR A 112 12.86 6.51 -10.92
N GLY A 113 11.87 5.84 -10.32
CA GLY A 113 11.90 5.48 -8.91
C GLY A 113 11.70 6.65 -7.96
N ASN A 114 11.46 7.86 -8.47
CA ASN A 114 11.17 9.02 -7.63
C ASN A 114 9.84 8.81 -6.90
N VAL A 115 9.80 9.19 -5.63
CA VAL A 115 8.55 9.27 -4.88
C VAL A 115 7.71 10.38 -5.49
N ILE A 116 6.49 10.03 -5.90
CA ILE A 116 5.53 10.96 -6.52
C ILE A 116 4.41 11.34 -5.58
N VAL A 117 4.08 10.46 -4.62
CA VAL A 117 3.05 10.72 -3.61
C VAL A 117 3.48 10.11 -2.29
N GLU A 118 3.34 10.88 -1.22
CA GLU A 118 3.41 10.42 0.16
C GLU A 118 2.11 10.83 0.87
N GLU A 119 1.48 9.87 1.55
CA GLU A 119 0.23 10.05 2.29
C GLU A 119 0.43 9.67 3.76
N TRP A 120 0.13 10.60 4.65
CA TRP A 120 0.08 10.37 6.09
C TRP A 120 -1.36 10.14 6.51
N CYS A 121 -1.59 8.98 7.13
CA CYS A 121 -2.89 8.57 7.62
C CYS A 121 -2.79 8.10 9.07
N ARG A 122 -3.89 8.28 9.80
CA ARG A 122 -4.15 7.68 11.11
C ARG A 122 -5.54 7.08 11.07
N SER A 123 -5.65 5.77 11.30
CA SER A 123 -6.93 5.05 11.23
C SER A 123 -7.72 5.34 9.94
N ASP A 124 -7.09 5.11 8.78
CA ASP A 124 -7.63 5.35 7.42
C ASP A 124 -7.97 6.81 7.07
N LYS A 125 -7.78 7.74 8.00
CA LYS A 125 -8.02 9.17 7.76
C LYS A 125 -6.72 9.88 7.47
N LEU A 126 -6.70 10.68 6.42
CA LEU A 126 -5.61 11.63 6.17
C LEU A 126 -5.39 12.48 7.42
N HIS A 127 -4.18 12.45 7.96
CA HIS A 127 -3.87 13.11 9.22
C HIS A 127 -2.37 13.39 9.31
N ARG A 128 -2.02 14.65 9.53
CA ARG A 128 -0.67 15.04 9.96
C ARG A 128 -0.70 16.38 10.69
N ALA A 129 -0.21 16.42 11.93
CA ALA A 129 -0.29 17.62 12.77
C ALA A 129 0.79 18.67 12.50
N ASP A 130 1.94 18.22 12.00
CA ASP A 130 3.17 19.02 11.86
C ASP A 130 3.57 19.26 10.40
N GLY A 131 2.70 18.95 9.45
CA GLY A 131 3.00 19.09 8.03
C GLY A 131 1.86 18.66 7.12
N PRO A 132 2.09 18.60 5.81
CA PRO A 132 1.10 18.14 4.84
C PRO A 132 0.83 16.65 5.01
N ALA A 133 -0.45 16.29 5.05
CA ALA A 133 -0.88 14.89 5.05
C ALA A 133 -0.81 14.26 3.66
N ILE A 134 -0.74 15.06 2.59
CA ILE A 134 -0.43 14.60 1.24
C ILE A 134 0.67 15.48 0.66
N VAL A 135 1.74 14.85 0.17
CA VAL A 135 2.81 15.51 -0.58
C VAL A 135 2.87 14.88 -1.96
N GLU A 136 2.72 15.69 -3.01
CA GLU A 136 2.86 15.26 -4.40
C GLU A 136 4.12 15.88 -5.00
N ARG A 137 4.83 15.12 -5.83
CA ARG A 137 6.11 15.50 -6.43
C ARG A 137 6.13 15.24 -7.92
N ASP A 138 6.87 16.06 -8.66
CA ASP A 138 7.15 15.82 -10.07
C ASP A 138 7.95 14.52 -10.23
N ARG A 139 7.51 13.68 -11.17
CA ARG A 139 8.10 12.35 -11.36
C ARG A 139 9.53 12.37 -11.90
N LEU A 140 9.95 13.44 -12.58
CA LEU A 140 11.28 13.56 -13.17
C LEU A 140 12.23 14.31 -12.24
N THR A 141 11.80 15.44 -11.68
CA THR A 141 12.67 16.31 -10.86
C THR A 141 12.63 15.99 -9.38
N GLY A 142 11.55 15.36 -8.88
CA GLY A 142 11.32 15.12 -7.45
C GLY A 142 10.89 16.36 -6.66
N GLU A 143 10.74 17.51 -7.34
CA GLU A 143 10.28 18.76 -6.73
C GLU A 143 8.83 18.63 -6.27
N ILE A 144 8.50 19.26 -5.14
CA ILE A 144 7.14 19.28 -4.62
C ILE A 144 6.26 20.10 -5.56
N THR A 145 5.18 19.49 -6.03
CA THR A 145 4.19 20.13 -6.90
C THR A 145 2.91 20.49 -6.14
N SER A 146 2.61 19.78 -5.04
CA SER A 146 1.43 20.03 -4.22
C SER A 146 1.63 19.56 -2.79
N GLU A 147 1.05 20.30 -1.86
CA GLU A 147 0.98 19.97 -0.44
C GLU A 147 -0.45 20.18 0.04
N ARG A 148 -1.06 19.16 0.63
CA ARG A 148 -2.41 19.25 1.22
C ARG A 148 -2.38 18.83 2.68
N TYR A 149 -3.12 19.54 3.51
CA TYR A 149 -3.06 19.45 4.96
C TYR A 149 -4.37 18.91 5.50
N PHE A 150 -4.30 17.89 6.35
CA PHE A 150 -5.48 17.24 6.90
C PHE A 150 -5.30 16.90 8.38
N LEU A 151 -6.38 17.06 9.14
CA LEU A 151 -6.51 16.58 10.52
C LEU A 151 -7.78 15.76 10.64
N GLU A 152 -7.64 14.50 11.06
CA GLU A 152 -8.78 13.57 11.22
C GLU A 152 -9.66 13.48 9.96
N GLY A 153 -9.03 13.48 8.79
CA GLY A 153 -9.69 13.37 7.49
C GLY A 153 -10.33 14.66 6.99
N LYS A 154 -10.23 15.76 7.74
CA LYS A 154 -10.73 17.08 7.32
C LYS A 154 -9.58 17.90 6.77
N GLU A 155 -9.78 18.47 5.59
CA GLU A 155 -8.82 19.41 5.01
C GLU A 155 -8.73 20.67 5.88
N VAL A 156 -7.52 21.12 6.14
CA VAL A 156 -7.21 22.29 6.97
C VAL A 156 -6.23 23.19 6.26
N PHE A 157 -6.11 24.43 6.72
CA PHE A 157 -5.04 25.31 6.26
C PHE A 157 -3.67 24.85 6.79
N PRO A 158 -2.57 25.22 6.12
CA PRO A 158 -1.23 24.95 6.61
C PRO A 158 -1.05 25.50 8.03
N PRO A 159 -0.52 24.71 8.98
CA PRO A 159 -0.28 25.18 10.33
C PRO A 159 0.67 26.38 10.31
N GLY A 160 0.34 27.42 11.09
CA GLY A 160 1.16 28.63 11.21
C GLY A 160 1.02 29.66 10.09
N LYS A 161 0.12 29.47 9.10
CA LYS A 161 -0.29 30.54 8.18
C LYS A 161 -1.56 31.21 8.71
N GLU A 162 -1.39 32.33 9.41
CA GLU A 162 -2.51 33.25 9.66
C GLU A 162 -2.89 33.90 8.34
N PHE A 163 -4.08 33.57 7.82
CA PHE A 163 -4.68 34.35 6.75
C PHE A 163 -5.51 35.45 7.40
N THR A 164 -5.01 36.69 7.35
CA THR A 164 -5.85 37.85 7.60
C THR A 164 -6.90 37.89 6.50
N LEU A 165 -8.16 37.59 6.83
CA LEU A 165 -9.28 37.98 5.99
C LEU A 165 -9.26 39.50 5.91
N GLU A 166 -8.89 40.08 4.77
CA GLU A 166 -9.11 41.50 4.57
C GLU A 166 -10.63 41.74 4.59
N PRO A 167 -11.14 42.60 5.49
CA PRO A 167 -12.56 42.94 5.48
C PRO A 167 -12.78 43.92 4.33
N GLY A 168 -13.18 43.46 3.14
CA GLY A 168 -13.28 44.41 2.02
C GLY A 168 -13.95 44.05 0.72
N GLU A 169 -14.14 42.78 0.32
CA GLU A 169 -14.85 42.52 -0.94
C GLU A 169 -16.35 42.35 -0.71
N GLY A 170 -16.97 43.49 -0.41
CA GLY A 170 -18.40 43.68 -0.51
C GLY A 170 -18.86 43.48 -1.95
N VAL A 171 -19.92 42.68 -2.09
CA VAL A 171 -20.75 42.53 -3.28
C VAL A 171 -20.96 43.87 -3.99
N ARG A 172 -20.59 43.94 -5.28
CA ARG A 172 -21.20 44.82 -6.27
C ARG A 172 -21.41 44.06 -7.57
#